data_AF-A0A524IUD4-F1
#
_entry.id   AF-A0A524IUD4-F1
#
_cell.length_a   1.000
_cell.length_b   1.000
_cell.length_c   1.000
_cell.angle_alpha   90.00
_cell.angle_beta   90.00
_cell.angle_gamma   90.00
#
_symmetry.space_group_name_H-M   'P 1'
#
loop_
_entity.id
_entity.type
_entity.pdbx_description
1 polymer ?
#
loop_
_entity_poly.entity_id
_entity_poly.type
_entity_poly.pdbx_seq_one_letter_code
_entity_poly.pdbx_strand_id
1 'polypeptide(L)'
;LGNTYGSHENFLMRRDVDFWKVSEQLIPFFVTRQIYSGAGKILRVSGKSQFFISQRAQHIHEKTSSSTTSSRSIINTRDEPHSDAEKFRRLHIILGDSNMSEFATYLKVGTAMIVLSMIEDGFTIPNIDLEEPVKAIRDISRDPSLKKTVKLEDGRALTALEIQQVFWERAGEYLQSQAPNKIFSEVHDEWGRVLQLLGTSPMELVREIDWITKKWMMENYMANKSCGWDDARLSMMDLQYHDISRQRGLFYLLAERQGIRKLVDEEAIEQAKTIPPQTTRAKVRGDFIRFARAKNRSYTVDWTYLKLNGYWEETILCMDPFCPFNPRVDELLSQVPHNRLYP
;
A
#
# COMPACT_ATOMS: atom_id res chain seq x y z
N LEU A 1 2.24 -22.50 -8.16
CA LEU A 1 2.57 -21.10 -7.76
C LEU A 1 3.81 -21.17 -6.89
N GLY A 2 4.81 -20.31 -7.12
CA GLY A 2 6.04 -20.27 -6.31
C GLY A 2 5.82 -19.57 -4.96
N ASN A 3 6.92 -19.21 -4.29
CA ASN A 3 6.86 -18.43 -3.05
C ASN A 3 6.28 -17.02 -3.28
N THR A 4 5.67 -16.45 -2.25
CA THR A 4 5.11 -15.10 -2.28
C THR A 4 5.43 -14.35 -0.99
N TYR A 5 5.72 -13.07 -1.13
CA TYR A 5 5.95 -12.13 -0.03
C TYR A 5 4.90 -11.00 -0.16
N GLY A 6 4.61 -10.27 0.92
CA GLY A 6 3.54 -9.28 0.95
C GLY A 6 4.07 -7.87 1.23
N SER A 7 3.51 -6.88 0.55
CA SER A 7 3.55 -5.48 0.98
C SER A 7 2.28 -5.20 1.76
N HIS A 8 2.41 -4.98 3.06
CA HIS A 8 1.25 -4.84 3.93
C HIS A 8 0.96 -3.38 4.24
N GLU A 9 -0.30 -2.98 4.06
CA GLU A 9 -0.78 -1.66 4.45
C GLU A 9 -1.50 -1.77 5.80
N ASN A 10 -1.33 -0.74 6.64
CA ASN A 10 -1.93 -0.69 7.97
C ASN A 10 -2.65 0.64 8.12
N PHE A 11 -3.95 0.59 8.33
CA PHE A 11 -4.79 1.76 8.55
C PHE A 11 -5.31 1.74 9.98
N LEU A 12 -5.15 2.84 10.70
CA LEU A 12 -5.79 3.01 12.00
C LEU A 12 -7.27 3.33 11.73
N MET A 13 -8.15 2.64 12.44
CA MET A 13 -9.60 2.80 12.34
C MET A 13 -10.20 3.04 13.72
N ARG A 14 -11.37 3.68 13.76
CA ARG A 14 -12.12 3.84 15.02
C ARG A 14 -12.67 2.49 15.50
N ARG A 15 -12.82 2.33 16.82
CA ARG A 15 -13.36 1.08 17.42
C ARG A 15 -14.89 1.01 17.36
N ASP A 16 -15.54 2.16 17.31
CA ASP A 16 -17.00 2.32 17.38
C ASP A 16 -17.73 2.07 16.06
N VAL A 17 -16.99 1.84 14.97
CA VAL A 17 -17.54 1.38 13.69
C VAL A 17 -17.67 -0.14 13.63
N ASP A 18 -18.72 -0.63 12.98
CA ASP A 18 -18.94 -2.06 12.76
C ASP A 18 -17.94 -2.59 11.73
N PHE A 19 -16.94 -3.32 12.21
CA PHE A 19 -15.85 -3.86 11.39
C PHE A 19 -16.35 -4.70 10.19
N TRP A 20 -17.41 -5.49 10.37
CA TRP A 20 -17.89 -6.37 9.31
C TRP A 20 -18.57 -5.59 8.20
N LYS A 21 -19.40 -4.61 8.56
CA LYS A 21 -20.03 -3.70 7.59
C LYS A 21 -18.99 -2.90 6.81
N VAL A 22 -17.96 -2.38 7.49
CA VAL A 22 -16.87 -1.67 6.81
C VAL A 22 -16.10 -2.62 5.88
N SER A 23 -15.79 -3.83 6.35
CA SER A 23 -15.04 -4.82 5.57
C SER A 23 -15.76 -5.24 4.29
N GLU A 24 -17.08 -5.44 4.34
CA GLU A 24 -17.88 -5.79 3.16
C GLU A 24 -17.81 -4.69 2.09
N GLN A 25 -17.96 -3.43 2.49
CA GLN A 25 -17.87 -2.27 1.61
C GLN A 25 -16.47 -2.08 1.00
N LEU A 26 -15.41 -2.50 1.70
CA LEU A 26 -14.02 -2.38 1.24
C LEU A 26 -13.59 -3.46 0.26
N ILE A 27 -14.23 -4.62 0.26
CA ILE A 27 -13.81 -5.77 -0.57
C ILE A 27 -13.85 -5.43 -2.07
N PRO A 28 -14.93 -4.87 -2.64
CA PRO A 28 -14.98 -4.52 -4.05
C PRO A 28 -13.90 -3.51 -4.44
N PHE A 29 -13.63 -2.52 -3.58
CA PHE A 29 -12.55 -1.55 -3.78
C PHE A 29 -11.18 -2.23 -3.84
N PHE A 30 -10.85 -3.05 -2.84
CA PHE A 30 -9.55 -3.70 -2.77
C PHE A 30 -9.31 -4.74 -3.86
N VAL A 31 -10.36 -5.45 -4.29
CA VAL A 31 -10.30 -6.40 -5.40
C VAL A 31 -9.98 -5.70 -6.72
N THR A 32 -10.48 -4.48 -6.93
CA THR A 32 -10.41 -3.77 -8.21
C THR A 32 -9.28 -2.74 -8.28
N ARG A 33 -8.80 -2.17 -7.17
CA ARG A 33 -7.72 -1.16 -7.17
C ARG A 33 -6.39 -1.60 -7.80
N GLN A 34 -6.17 -2.91 -7.94
CA GLN A 34 -4.98 -3.46 -8.59
C GLN A 34 -4.78 -2.93 -10.02
N ILE A 35 -5.83 -2.44 -10.69
CA ILE A 35 -5.72 -1.83 -12.04
C ILE A 35 -4.79 -0.61 -12.08
N TYR A 36 -4.59 0.09 -10.96
CA TYR A 36 -3.57 1.14 -10.83
C TYR A 36 -2.51 0.83 -9.76
N SER A 37 -2.76 -0.09 -8.82
CA SER A 37 -1.80 -0.41 -7.76
C SER A 37 -0.95 -1.65 -8.04
N GLY A 38 -1.21 -2.41 -9.10
CA GLY A 38 -0.49 -3.63 -9.46
C GLY A 38 0.94 -3.37 -9.93
N ALA A 39 1.85 -4.29 -9.62
CA ALA A 39 3.26 -4.20 -9.96
C ALA A 39 3.70 -5.08 -11.15
N GLY A 40 2.78 -5.84 -11.72
CA GLY A 40 3.02 -6.71 -12.86
C GLY A 40 3.75 -8.01 -12.50
N LYS A 41 3.32 -9.12 -13.10
CA LYS A 41 3.97 -10.43 -12.97
C LYS A 41 3.88 -11.23 -14.26
N ILE A 42 4.94 -11.93 -14.62
CA ILE A 42 4.84 -13.01 -15.60
C ILE A 42 4.54 -14.32 -14.86
N LEU A 43 3.46 -14.99 -15.26
CA LEU A 43 3.08 -16.31 -14.75
C LEU A 43 2.86 -17.28 -15.90
N ARG A 44 3.19 -18.55 -15.68
CA ARG A 44 2.85 -19.63 -16.63
C ARG A 44 1.47 -20.16 -16.33
N VAL A 45 0.59 -20.13 -17.33
CA VAL A 45 -0.75 -20.72 -17.29
C VAL A 45 -0.85 -21.72 -18.43
N SER A 46 -1.17 -22.97 -18.10
CA SER A 46 -1.31 -24.06 -19.08
C SER A 46 -0.11 -24.15 -20.05
N GLY A 47 1.10 -24.03 -19.52
CA GLY A 47 2.36 -24.14 -20.27
C GLY A 47 2.86 -22.85 -20.93
N LYS A 48 2.03 -21.81 -21.06
CA LYS A 48 2.37 -20.54 -21.70
C LYS A 48 2.53 -19.41 -20.69
N SER A 49 3.56 -18.59 -20.86
CA SER A 49 3.77 -17.39 -20.06
C SER A 49 2.80 -16.28 -20.48
N GLN A 50 2.18 -15.63 -19.50
CA GLN A 50 1.27 -14.51 -19.68
C GLN A 50 1.59 -13.42 -18.66
N PHE A 51 1.37 -12.17 -19.03
CA PHE A 51 1.48 -11.03 -18.12
C PHE A 51 0.20 -10.85 -17.29
N PHE A 52 0.37 -10.61 -16.00
CA PHE A 52 -0.67 -10.35 -15.01
C PHE A 52 -0.44 -8.98 -14.38
N ILE A 53 -1.52 -8.30 -14.00
CA ILE A 53 -1.48 -6.96 -13.36
C ILE A 53 -0.89 -7.04 -11.96
N SER A 54 -1.33 -8.02 -11.15
CA SER A 54 -0.91 -8.16 -9.75
C SER A 54 -0.06 -9.40 -9.51
N GLN A 55 1.01 -9.21 -8.74
CA GLN A 55 1.86 -10.29 -8.21
C GLN A 55 1.16 -11.12 -7.13
N ARG A 56 0.23 -10.50 -6.38
CA ARG A 56 -0.41 -11.07 -5.20
C ARG A 56 -1.72 -11.80 -5.48
N ALA A 57 -2.49 -11.37 -6.49
CA ALA A 57 -3.85 -11.85 -6.71
C ALA A 57 -4.00 -13.39 -6.76
N GLN A 58 -3.06 -14.10 -7.40
CA GLN A 58 -3.10 -15.57 -7.51
C GLN A 58 -2.82 -16.30 -6.20
N HIS A 59 -2.29 -15.61 -5.19
CA HIS A 59 -1.99 -16.15 -3.86
C HIS A 59 -3.08 -15.83 -2.82
N ILE A 60 -4.15 -15.13 -3.20
CA ILE A 60 -5.31 -14.88 -2.33
C ILE A 60 -6.30 -16.02 -2.49
N HIS A 61 -6.73 -16.61 -1.38
CA HIS A 61 -7.56 -17.82 -1.35
C HIS A 61 -8.90 -17.63 -0.65
N GLU A 62 -9.02 -16.64 0.23
CA GLU A 62 -10.20 -16.45 1.08
C GLU A 62 -10.71 -15.00 1.03
N LYS A 63 -12.01 -14.80 1.35
CA LYS A 63 -12.58 -13.45 1.52
C LYS A 63 -11.99 -12.79 2.78
N THR A 64 -11.98 -13.51 3.90
CA THR A 64 -11.57 -13.04 5.23
C THR A 64 -10.78 -14.12 5.97
N SER A 65 -9.69 -13.75 6.63
CA SER A 65 -8.84 -14.67 7.42
C SER A 65 -7.92 -13.88 8.35
N SER A 66 -7.41 -14.48 9.42
CA SER A 66 -6.39 -13.86 10.29
C SER A 66 -4.95 -14.24 9.89
N SER A 67 -4.79 -15.23 8.99
CA SER A 67 -3.49 -15.71 8.51
C SER A 67 -2.90 -14.80 7.43
N THR A 68 -1.58 -14.67 7.43
CA THR A 68 -0.83 -13.92 6.40
C THR A 68 0.03 -14.84 5.50
N THR A 69 0.14 -16.13 5.83
CA THR A 69 1.09 -17.06 5.20
C THR A 69 0.45 -18.32 4.60
N SER A 70 -0.67 -18.80 5.13
CA SER A 70 -1.40 -19.97 4.64
C SER A 70 -2.68 -19.54 3.92
N SER A 71 -3.71 -19.20 4.72
CA SER A 71 -5.03 -18.74 4.31
C SER A 71 -5.05 -17.24 4.02
N ARG A 72 -4.33 -16.80 2.98
CA ARG A 72 -4.27 -15.37 2.63
C ARG A 72 -5.64 -14.89 2.14
N SER A 73 -6.16 -13.86 2.80
CA SER A 73 -7.46 -13.26 2.52
C SER A 73 -7.37 -11.85 1.93
N ILE A 74 -8.50 -11.36 1.42
CA ILE A 74 -8.68 -9.95 1.02
C ILE A 74 -8.63 -9.06 2.27
N ILE A 75 -9.45 -9.36 3.28
CA ILE A 75 -9.45 -8.65 4.56
C ILE A 75 -8.76 -9.52 5.62
N ASN A 76 -7.72 -8.98 6.28
CA ASN A 76 -7.12 -9.64 7.42
C ASN A 76 -7.88 -9.26 8.71
N THR A 77 -8.27 -10.26 9.50
CA THR A 77 -9.09 -10.06 10.71
C THR A 77 -8.28 -9.99 12.00
N ARG A 78 -6.94 -9.90 11.92
CA ARG A 78 -6.08 -9.78 13.10
C ARG A 78 -6.33 -8.46 13.83
N ASP A 79 -6.73 -8.55 15.10
CA ASP A 79 -7.05 -7.40 15.94
C ASP A 79 -5.89 -7.08 16.90
N GLU A 80 -4.83 -6.50 16.34
CA GLU A 80 -3.66 -6.00 17.09
C GLU A 80 -3.53 -4.49 16.81
N PRO A 81 -4.23 -3.62 17.55
CA PRO A 81 -4.32 -2.20 17.23
C PRO A 81 -3.01 -1.44 17.48
N HIS A 82 -2.09 -2.03 18.26
CA HIS A 82 -0.88 -1.37 18.77
C HIS A 82 -1.17 0.04 19.30
N SER A 83 -2.32 0.25 19.92
CA SER A 83 -2.79 1.51 20.46
C SER A 83 -3.86 1.18 21.50
N ASP A 84 -4.52 2.21 22.05
CA ASP A 84 -5.67 2.01 22.93
C ASP A 84 -6.77 1.18 22.23
N ALA A 85 -6.98 -0.05 22.71
CA ALA A 85 -7.87 -1.03 22.09
C ALA A 85 -9.35 -0.69 22.26
N GLU A 86 -9.70 0.21 23.19
CA GLU A 86 -11.07 0.71 23.35
C GLU A 86 -11.40 1.77 22.30
N LYS A 87 -10.38 2.47 21.77
CA LYS A 87 -10.56 3.57 20.83
C LYS A 87 -10.27 3.18 19.38
N PHE A 88 -9.35 2.25 19.17
CA PHE A 88 -8.83 1.98 17.83
C PHE A 88 -8.79 0.50 17.44
N ARG A 89 -8.81 0.29 16.12
CA ARG A 89 -8.48 -0.95 15.41
C ARG A 89 -7.36 -0.67 14.42
N ARG A 90 -6.62 -1.73 14.06
CA ARG A 90 -5.69 -1.69 12.93
C ARG A 90 -6.25 -2.57 11.82
N LEU A 91 -6.71 -1.95 10.74
CA LEU A 91 -7.05 -2.68 9.52
C LEU A 91 -5.76 -3.07 8.81
N HIS A 92 -5.55 -4.37 8.67
CA HIS A 92 -4.35 -4.93 8.08
C HIS A 92 -4.66 -5.49 6.68
N ILE A 93 -4.08 -4.88 5.65
CA ILE A 93 -4.30 -5.25 4.25
C ILE A 93 -3.07 -5.95 3.69
N ILE A 94 -3.26 -7.15 3.12
CA ILE A 94 -2.16 -8.04 2.68
C ILE A 94 -2.16 -8.35 1.17
N LEU A 95 -3.10 -7.77 0.44
CA LEU A 95 -3.29 -7.99 -1.00
C LEU A 95 -2.48 -7.05 -1.89
N GLY A 96 -1.93 -5.96 -1.33
CA GLY A 96 -1.16 -4.97 -2.08
C GLY A 96 0.16 -5.54 -2.63
N ASP A 97 0.47 -5.18 -3.86
CA ASP A 97 1.79 -5.42 -4.45
C ASP A 97 2.82 -4.42 -3.86
N SER A 98 4.10 -4.78 -3.90
CA SER A 98 5.19 -3.83 -3.68
C SER A 98 5.38 -2.98 -4.93
N ASN A 99 5.25 -1.66 -4.77
CA ASN A 99 5.38 -0.71 -5.88
C ASN A 99 6.77 -0.07 -5.87
N MET A 100 7.36 0.09 -7.06
CA MET A 100 8.61 0.85 -7.24
C MET A 100 8.30 2.32 -7.50
N SER A 101 7.19 2.60 -8.20
CA SER A 101 6.69 3.96 -8.43
C SER A 101 6.20 4.61 -7.13
N GLU A 102 6.76 5.79 -6.84
CA GLU A 102 6.30 6.67 -5.77
C GLU A 102 4.82 7.05 -5.98
N PHE A 103 4.45 7.36 -7.23
CA PHE A 103 3.09 7.72 -7.59
C PHE A 103 2.10 6.55 -7.39
N ALA A 104 2.47 5.33 -7.79
CA ALA A 104 1.61 4.17 -7.56
C ALA A 104 1.41 3.89 -6.05
N THR A 105 2.45 4.09 -5.24
CA THR A 105 2.35 3.99 -3.77
C THR A 105 1.42 5.07 -3.20
N TYR A 106 1.61 6.32 -3.61
CA TYR A 106 0.80 7.46 -3.18
C TYR A 106 -0.68 7.25 -3.52
N LEU A 107 -0.98 6.87 -4.75
CA LEU A 107 -2.36 6.61 -5.18
C LEU A 107 -2.96 5.41 -4.44
N LYS A 108 -2.22 4.31 -4.30
CA LYS A 108 -2.67 3.09 -3.59
C LYS A 108 -3.10 3.38 -2.15
N VAL A 109 -2.30 4.16 -1.43
CA VAL A 109 -2.56 4.49 -0.02
C VAL A 109 -3.60 5.61 0.09
N GLY A 110 -3.47 6.66 -0.73
CA GLY A 110 -4.37 7.81 -0.70
C GLY A 110 -5.82 7.45 -1.01
N THR A 111 -6.08 6.68 -2.08
CA THR A 111 -7.46 6.29 -2.42
C THR A 111 -8.06 5.39 -1.34
N ALA A 112 -7.27 4.50 -0.76
CA ALA A 112 -7.70 3.68 0.37
C ALA A 112 -8.05 4.54 1.59
N MET A 113 -7.28 5.59 1.90
CA MET A 113 -7.59 6.51 2.99
C MET A 113 -8.92 7.23 2.78
N ILE A 114 -9.18 7.75 1.57
CA ILE A 114 -10.44 8.44 1.26
C ILE A 114 -11.63 7.47 1.40
N VAL A 115 -11.53 6.28 0.81
CA VAL A 115 -12.60 5.27 0.88
C VAL A 115 -12.85 4.79 2.31
N LEU A 116 -11.79 4.64 3.12
CA LEU A 116 -11.92 4.30 4.53
C LEU A 116 -12.63 5.39 5.32
N SER A 117 -12.21 6.65 5.19
CA SER A 117 -12.87 7.78 5.87
C SER A 117 -14.34 7.89 5.49
N MET A 118 -14.63 7.77 4.19
CA MET A 118 -15.98 7.76 3.65
C MET A 118 -16.87 6.67 4.30
N ILE A 119 -16.37 5.43 4.36
CA ILE A 119 -17.13 4.31 4.93
C ILE A 119 -17.25 4.41 6.46
N GLU A 120 -16.20 4.87 7.17
CA GLU A 120 -16.24 5.10 8.61
C GLU A 120 -17.29 6.15 9.01
N ASP A 121 -17.49 7.17 8.19
CA ASP A 121 -18.53 8.19 8.38
C ASP A 121 -19.93 7.74 7.92
N GLY A 122 -20.07 6.47 7.51
CA GLY A 122 -21.35 5.89 7.09
C GLY A 122 -21.75 6.22 5.66
N PHE A 123 -20.86 6.79 4.85
CA PHE A 123 -21.10 7.13 3.45
C PHE A 123 -20.86 5.91 2.56
N THR A 124 -21.79 4.96 2.59
CA THR A 124 -21.66 3.66 1.91
C THR A 124 -21.94 3.73 0.39
N ILE A 125 -21.57 2.65 -0.31
CA ILE A 125 -21.92 2.40 -1.71
C ILE A 125 -22.86 1.18 -1.75
N PRO A 126 -24.16 1.38 -2.01
CA PRO A 126 -25.09 0.27 -2.09
C PRO A 126 -24.86 -0.57 -3.36
N ASN A 127 -25.15 -1.87 -3.26
CA ASN A 127 -25.22 -2.80 -4.39
C ASN A 127 -23.90 -2.91 -5.19
N ILE A 128 -22.74 -2.87 -4.54
CA ILE A 128 -21.43 -3.03 -5.21
C ILE A 128 -20.72 -4.33 -4.80
N ASP A 129 -21.38 -5.16 -4.00
CA ASP A 129 -20.87 -6.43 -3.51
C ASP A 129 -20.61 -7.42 -4.66
N LEU A 130 -19.44 -8.08 -4.59
CA LEU A 130 -18.99 -9.05 -5.60
C LEU A 130 -19.52 -10.45 -5.27
N GLU A 131 -20.06 -11.16 -6.25
CA GLU A 131 -20.56 -12.54 -6.11
C GLU A 131 -19.44 -13.51 -5.70
N GLU A 132 -18.28 -13.42 -6.35
CA GLU A 132 -17.12 -14.27 -6.07
C GLU A 132 -15.82 -13.44 -5.94
N PRO A 133 -15.57 -12.74 -4.81
CA PRO A 133 -14.46 -11.78 -4.68
C PRO A 133 -13.07 -12.39 -4.95
N VAL A 134 -12.84 -13.64 -4.50
CA VAL A 134 -11.56 -14.35 -4.66
C VAL A 134 -11.32 -14.76 -6.12
N LYS A 135 -12.38 -15.06 -6.86
CA LYS A 135 -12.28 -15.32 -8.30
C LYS A 135 -12.10 -14.02 -9.07
N ALA A 136 -12.85 -12.98 -8.71
CA ALA A 136 -12.78 -11.65 -9.29
C ALA A 136 -11.36 -11.08 -9.24
N ILE A 137 -10.69 -11.10 -8.07
CA ILE A 137 -9.32 -10.56 -7.94
C ILE A 137 -8.32 -11.28 -8.87
N ARG A 138 -8.46 -12.60 -9.05
CA ARG A 138 -7.61 -13.39 -9.94
C ARG A 138 -7.92 -13.14 -11.41
N ASP A 139 -9.20 -13.00 -11.74
CA ASP A 139 -9.71 -12.76 -13.08
C ASP A 139 -9.31 -11.38 -13.60
N ILE A 140 -9.43 -10.35 -12.76
CA ILE A 140 -8.97 -8.99 -13.06
C ILE A 140 -7.46 -8.99 -13.28
N SER A 141 -6.69 -9.61 -12.38
CA SER A 141 -5.24 -9.67 -12.52
C SER A 141 -4.79 -10.30 -13.84
N ARG A 142 -5.53 -11.30 -14.32
CA ARG A 142 -5.23 -12.04 -15.57
C ARG A 142 -5.53 -11.24 -16.83
N ASP A 143 -6.29 -10.15 -16.74
CA ASP A 143 -6.70 -9.35 -17.90
C ASP A 143 -6.08 -7.94 -17.90
N PRO A 144 -4.85 -7.78 -18.40
CA PRO A 144 -4.23 -6.46 -18.61
C PRO A 144 -4.98 -5.55 -19.59
N SER A 145 -6.00 -6.04 -20.32
CA SER A 145 -6.83 -5.21 -21.19
C SER A 145 -7.93 -4.46 -20.44
N LEU A 146 -8.19 -4.82 -19.17
CA LEU A 146 -9.19 -4.21 -18.29
C LEU A 146 -10.65 -4.33 -18.79
N LYS A 147 -10.92 -5.27 -19.70
CA LYS A 147 -12.25 -5.43 -20.34
C LYS A 147 -13.09 -6.52 -19.70
N LYS A 148 -12.48 -7.43 -18.94
CA LYS A 148 -13.19 -8.52 -18.28
C LYS A 148 -14.10 -7.97 -17.17
N THR A 149 -15.36 -8.34 -17.24
CA THR A 149 -16.36 -8.02 -16.21
C THR A 149 -16.35 -9.07 -15.09
N VAL A 150 -16.64 -8.64 -13.88
CA VAL A 150 -16.89 -9.47 -12.70
C VAL A 150 -18.35 -9.29 -12.26
N LYS A 151 -18.95 -10.35 -11.74
CA LYS A 151 -20.36 -10.34 -11.33
C LYS A 151 -20.55 -9.74 -9.94
N LEU A 152 -21.59 -8.93 -9.81
CA LEU A 152 -22.10 -8.43 -8.54
C LEU A 152 -23.21 -9.34 -8.01
N GLU A 153 -23.50 -9.26 -6.72
CA GLU A 153 -24.58 -10.03 -6.08
C GLU A 153 -25.98 -9.70 -6.65
N ASP A 154 -26.16 -8.48 -7.18
CA ASP A 154 -27.43 -8.04 -7.79
C ASP A 154 -27.60 -8.51 -9.26
N GLY A 155 -26.66 -9.29 -9.78
CA GLY A 155 -26.67 -9.86 -11.12
C GLY A 155 -26.08 -8.96 -12.21
N ARG A 156 -25.72 -7.71 -11.91
CA ARG A 156 -24.94 -6.87 -12.84
C ARG A 156 -23.53 -7.45 -13.01
N ALA A 157 -22.91 -7.12 -14.14
CA ALA A 157 -21.53 -7.46 -14.42
C ALA A 157 -20.79 -6.19 -14.82
N LEU A 158 -19.78 -5.81 -14.03
CA LEU A 158 -19.00 -4.59 -14.23
C LEU A 158 -17.52 -4.93 -14.39
N THR A 159 -16.80 -4.14 -15.18
CA THR A 159 -15.34 -4.13 -15.22
C THR A 159 -14.77 -3.59 -13.91
N ALA A 160 -13.51 -3.91 -13.63
CA ALA A 160 -12.80 -3.32 -12.49
C ALA A 160 -12.72 -1.78 -12.59
N LEU A 161 -12.68 -1.24 -13.81
CA LEU A 161 -12.65 0.19 -14.07
C LEU A 161 -13.99 0.85 -13.69
N GLU A 162 -15.12 0.28 -14.12
CA GLU A 162 -16.46 0.76 -13.75
C GLU A 162 -16.70 0.71 -12.25
N ILE A 163 -16.24 -0.35 -11.57
CA ILE A 163 -16.34 -0.42 -10.10
C ILE A 163 -15.53 0.71 -9.45
N GLN A 164 -14.27 0.92 -9.87
CA GLN A 164 -13.44 2.00 -9.32
C GLN A 164 -14.01 3.39 -9.64
N GLN A 165 -14.67 3.57 -10.78
CA GLN A 165 -15.37 4.81 -11.15
C GLN A 165 -16.50 5.12 -10.15
N VAL A 166 -17.30 4.13 -9.76
CA VAL A 166 -18.34 4.29 -8.73
C VAL A 166 -17.74 4.73 -7.40
N PHE A 167 -16.61 4.14 -6.99
CA PHE A 167 -15.91 4.57 -5.77
C PHE A 167 -15.35 6.00 -5.89
N TRP A 168 -14.79 6.38 -7.04
CA TRP A 168 -14.27 7.73 -7.28
C TRP A 168 -15.37 8.79 -7.26
N GLU A 169 -16.52 8.54 -7.88
CA GLU A 169 -17.68 9.43 -7.86
C GLU A 169 -18.19 9.63 -6.43
N ARG A 170 -18.40 8.52 -5.71
CA ARG A 170 -18.86 8.57 -4.32
C ARG A 170 -17.87 9.29 -3.40
N ALA A 171 -16.57 9.04 -3.60
CA ALA A 171 -15.53 9.76 -2.88
C ALA A 171 -15.59 11.27 -3.14
N GLY A 172 -15.86 11.70 -4.38
CA GLY A 172 -16.02 13.11 -4.72
C GLY A 172 -17.19 13.76 -3.98
N GLU A 173 -18.35 13.10 -3.93
CA GLU A 173 -19.52 13.55 -3.17
C GLU A 173 -19.21 13.65 -1.67
N TYR A 174 -18.52 12.65 -1.11
CA TYR A 174 -18.08 12.68 0.28
C TYR A 174 -17.19 13.89 0.55
N LEU A 175 -16.15 14.11 -0.25
CA LEU A 175 -15.20 15.21 -0.06
C LEU A 175 -15.85 16.59 -0.12
N GLN A 176 -16.90 16.77 -0.93
CA GLN A 176 -17.67 18.02 -0.96
C GLN A 176 -18.39 18.33 0.36
N SER A 177 -18.73 17.30 1.14
CA SER A 177 -19.35 17.45 2.47
C SER A 177 -18.36 17.67 3.62
N GLN A 178 -17.06 17.49 3.36
CA GLN A 178 -16.00 17.56 4.37
C GLN A 178 -15.30 18.93 4.37
N ALA A 179 -14.54 19.19 5.44
CA ALA A 179 -13.62 20.32 5.45
C ALA A 179 -12.57 20.17 4.34
N PRO A 180 -12.19 21.26 3.63
CA PRO A 180 -11.20 21.19 2.57
C PRO A 180 -9.89 20.55 3.03
N ASN A 181 -9.49 19.48 2.34
CA ASN A 181 -8.22 18.79 2.56
C ASN A 181 -7.48 18.68 1.23
N LYS A 182 -6.43 19.48 1.08
CA LYS A 182 -5.65 19.59 -0.16
C LYS A 182 -5.13 18.23 -0.64
N ILE A 183 -4.65 17.38 0.26
CA ILE A 183 -4.09 16.06 -0.11
C ILE A 183 -5.22 15.15 -0.63
N PHE A 184 -6.39 15.15 0.02
CA PHE A 184 -7.51 14.34 -0.44
C PHE A 184 -8.04 14.80 -1.79
N SER A 185 -8.10 16.12 -2.03
CA SER A 185 -8.44 16.67 -3.33
C SER A 185 -7.43 16.25 -4.41
N GLU A 186 -6.12 16.39 -4.16
CA GLU A 186 -5.07 15.97 -5.10
C GLU A 186 -5.13 14.47 -5.42
N VAL A 187 -5.32 13.62 -4.41
CA VAL A 187 -5.48 12.17 -4.60
C VAL A 187 -6.72 11.87 -5.44
N HIS A 188 -7.85 12.54 -5.17
CA HIS A 188 -9.11 12.33 -5.90
C HIS A 188 -8.98 12.73 -7.37
N ASP A 189 -8.34 13.87 -7.66
CA ASP A 189 -8.08 14.34 -9.02
C ASP A 189 -7.17 13.37 -9.79
N GLU A 190 -6.06 12.94 -9.16
CA GLU A 190 -5.14 11.97 -9.77
C GLU A 190 -5.79 10.60 -9.97
N TRP A 191 -6.67 10.17 -9.05
CA TRP A 191 -7.43 8.95 -9.21
C TRP A 191 -8.34 9.03 -10.43
N GLY A 192 -9.11 10.10 -10.58
CA GLY A 192 -9.97 10.32 -11.74
C GLY A 192 -9.19 10.33 -13.06
N ARG A 193 -8.06 11.07 -13.09
CA ARG A 193 -7.17 11.10 -14.27
C ARG A 193 -6.65 9.70 -14.63
N VAL A 194 -6.21 8.93 -13.64
CA VAL A 194 -5.71 7.57 -13.87
C VAL A 194 -6.83 6.65 -14.37
N LEU A 195 -8.04 6.68 -13.79
CA LEU A 195 -9.17 5.89 -14.28
C LEU A 195 -9.52 6.25 -15.73
N GLN A 196 -9.57 7.54 -16.06
CA GLN A 196 -9.81 8.00 -17.43
C GLN A 196 -8.75 7.43 -18.40
N LEU A 197 -7.47 7.59 -18.07
CA LEU A 197 -6.37 7.11 -18.92
C LEU A 197 -6.34 5.59 -19.03
N LEU A 198 -6.70 4.84 -17.98
CA LEU A 198 -6.85 3.39 -18.06
C LEU A 198 -7.94 2.97 -19.05
N GLY A 199 -8.98 3.78 -19.23
CA GLY A 199 -10.06 3.51 -20.20
C GLY A 199 -9.73 3.93 -21.63
N THR A 200 -8.93 4.97 -21.83
CA THR A 200 -8.70 5.57 -23.16
C THR A 200 -7.27 5.36 -23.69
N SER A 201 -6.26 5.69 -22.89
CA SER A 201 -4.85 5.75 -23.28
C SER A 201 -3.91 5.22 -22.18
N PRO A 202 -3.93 3.91 -21.84
CA PRO A 202 -3.13 3.39 -20.73
C PRO A 202 -1.63 3.62 -20.87
N MET A 203 -1.15 3.78 -22.10
CA MET A 203 0.25 4.05 -22.41
C MET A 203 0.76 5.40 -21.87
N GLU A 204 -0.13 6.35 -21.61
CA GLU A 204 0.23 7.64 -20.98
C GLU A 204 0.64 7.47 -19.51
N LEU A 205 0.26 6.35 -18.88
CA LEU A 205 0.62 6.00 -17.50
C LEU A 205 1.97 5.28 -17.39
N VAL A 206 2.70 5.10 -18.50
CA VAL A 206 4.09 4.61 -18.47
C VAL A 206 4.96 5.60 -17.70
N ARG A 207 5.73 5.08 -16.73
CA ARG A 207 6.54 5.79 -15.72
C ARG A 207 5.75 6.32 -14.52
N GLU A 208 4.45 6.04 -14.44
CA GLU A 208 3.61 6.35 -13.28
C GLU A 208 3.07 5.08 -12.61
N ILE A 209 2.59 4.12 -13.40
CA ILE A 209 1.99 2.87 -12.90
C ILE A 209 2.92 1.69 -13.21
N ASP A 210 3.25 0.90 -12.19
CA ASP A 210 4.30 -0.13 -12.27
C ASP A 210 4.01 -1.21 -13.30
N TRP A 211 2.83 -1.82 -13.28
CA TRP A 211 2.51 -2.91 -14.22
C TRP A 211 2.49 -2.42 -15.67
N ILE A 212 2.02 -1.19 -15.91
CA ILE A 212 1.99 -0.57 -17.24
C ILE A 212 3.42 -0.32 -17.72
N THR A 213 4.25 0.30 -16.88
CA THR A 213 5.65 0.57 -17.16
C THR A 213 6.41 -0.71 -17.46
N LYS A 214 6.29 -1.71 -16.59
CA LYS A 214 6.93 -3.01 -16.76
C LYS A 214 6.47 -3.72 -18.03
N LYS A 215 5.16 -3.75 -18.30
CA LYS A 215 4.61 -4.37 -19.51
C LYS A 215 5.16 -3.70 -20.77
N TRP A 216 5.18 -2.37 -20.81
CA TRP A 216 5.77 -1.61 -21.91
C TRP A 216 7.25 -1.93 -22.13
N MET A 217 8.05 -2.01 -21.07
CA MET A 217 9.48 -2.38 -21.18
C MET A 217 9.65 -3.78 -21.79
N MET A 218 8.83 -4.74 -21.36
CA MET A 218 8.87 -6.12 -21.86
C MET A 218 8.38 -6.23 -23.30
N GLU A 219 7.32 -5.52 -23.67
CA GLU A 219 6.79 -5.49 -25.04
C GLU A 219 7.79 -4.87 -26.02
N ASN A 220 8.46 -3.78 -25.64
CA ASN A 220 9.54 -3.22 -26.44
C ASN A 220 10.73 -4.18 -26.57
N TYR A 221 11.08 -4.89 -25.50
CA TYR A 221 12.13 -5.90 -25.55
C TYR A 221 11.77 -7.02 -26.52
N MET A 222 10.55 -7.55 -26.44
CA MET A 222 10.04 -8.58 -27.35
C MET A 222 10.06 -8.12 -28.80
N ALA A 223 9.59 -6.90 -29.09
CA ALA A 223 9.60 -6.35 -30.44
C ALA A 223 11.04 -6.20 -30.98
N ASN A 224 11.97 -5.71 -30.16
CA ASN A 224 13.36 -5.50 -30.57
C ASN A 224 14.18 -6.78 -30.72
N LYS A 225 13.82 -7.84 -30.00
CA LYS A 225 14.53 -9.14 -29.99
C LYS A 225 13.78 -10.25 -30.72
N SER A 226 12.63 -9.93 -31.31
CA SER A 226 11.75 -10.87 -32.01
C SER A 226 11.49 -12.14 -31.18
N CYS A 227 11.15 -11.96 -29.90
CA CYS A 227 10.84 -13.06 -28.98
C CYS A 227 9.45 -12.92 -28.35
N GLY A 228 9.03 -13.92 -27.58
CA GLY A 228 7.70 -13.95 -26.93
C GLY A 228 7.79 -14.03 -25.41
N TRP A 229 6.62 -14.09 -24.77
CA TRP A 229 6.49 -14.13 -23.30
C TRP A 229 7.22 -15.30 -22.62
N ASP A 230 7.44 -16.41 -23.34
CA ASP A 230 8.15 -17.59 -22.83
C ASP A 230 9.68 -17.45 -22.80
N ASP A 231 10.23 -16.33 -23.29
CA ASP A 231 11.66 -16.06 -23.23
C ASP A 231 12.13 -15.86 -21.78
N ALA A 232 13.13 -16.63 -21.36
CA ALA A 232 13.69 -16.57 -20.00
C ALA A 232 14.21 -15.16 -19.63
N ARG A 233 14.60 -14.35 -20.63
CA ARG A 233 15.04 -12.97 -20.43
C ARG A 233 13.92 -12.08 -19.92
N LEU A 234 12.66 -12.32 -20.32
CA LEU A 234 11.53 -11.57 -19.75
C LEU A 234 11.24 -11.95 -18.30
N SER A 235 11.40 -13.24 -17.95
CA SER A 235 11.30 -13.67 -16.55
C SER A 235 12.37 -13.01 -15.68
N MET A 236 13.58 -12.84 -16.22
CA MET A 236 14.66 -12.09 -15.55
C MET A 236 14.31 -10.59 -15.44
N MET A 237 13.79 -9.98 -16.50
CA MET A 237 13.34 -8.57 -16.47
C MET A 237 12.24 -8.34 -15.43
N ASP A 238 11.29 -9.27 -15.26
CA ASP A 238 10.24 -9.17 -14.24
C ASP A 238 10.82 -9.07 -12.82
N LEU A 239 11.90 -9.82 -12.55
CA LEU A 239 12.62 -9.76 -11.29
C LEU A 239 13.49 -8.49 -11.18
N GLN A 240 14.26 -8.16 -12.22
CA GLN A 240 15.20 -7.04 -12.22
C GLN A 240 14.52 -5.67 -12.19
N TYR A 241 13.26 -5.57 -12.61
CA TYR A 241 12.44 -4.37 -12.40
C TYR A 241 12.40 -3.95 -10.92
N HIS A 242 12.43 -4.94 -10.03
CA HIS A 242 12.31 -4.77 -8.58
C HIS A 242 13.65 -4.81 -7.83
N ASP A 243 14.79 -4.82 -8.53
CA ASP A 243 16.09 -4.68 -7.85
C ASP A 243 16.22 -3.25 -7.29
N ILE A 244 16.39 -3.15 -5.98
CA ILE A 244 16.48 -1.86 -5.26
C ILE A 244 17.81 -1.14 -5.50
N SER A 245 18.79 -1.79 -6.14
CA SER A 245 20.05 -1.16 -6.54
C SER A 245 19.80 -0.08 -7.59
N ARG A 246 20.15 1.17 -7.28
CA ARG A 246 20.03 2.32 -8.19
C ARG A 246 20.82 2.16 -9.50
N GLN A 247 21.87 1.34 -9.49
CA GLN A 247 22.76 1.14 -10.63
C GLN A 247 22.38 -0.07 -11.52
N ARG A 248 21.49 -0.94 -11.05
CA ARG A 248 21.17 -2.21 -11.74
C ARG A 248 19.67 -2.43 -11.96
N GLY A 249 18.83 -1.93 -11.05
CA GLY A 249 17.39 -2.10 -11.12
C GLY A 249 16.80 -1.44 -12.35
N LEU A 250 16.02 -2.20 -13.12
CA LEU A 250 15.50 -1.70 -14.39
C LEU A 250 14.58 -0.49 -14.21
N PHE A 251 13.85 -0.42 -13.10
CA PHE A 251 13.07 0.76 -12.75
C PHE A 251 13.94 2.02 -12.60
N TYR A 252 15.05 1.93 -11.87
CA TYR A 252 15.95 3.07 -11.66
C TYR A 252 16.76 3.42 -12.90
N LEU A 253 17.16 2.42 -13.69
CA LEU A 253 17.82 2.67 -14.99
C LEU A 253 16.89 3.35 -15.99
N LEU A 254 15.58 3.04 -15.94
CA LEU A 254 14.58 3.78 -16.72
C LEU A 254 14.44 5.21 -16.21
N ALA A 255 14.35 5.39 -14.88
CA ALA A 255 14.25 6.69 -14.23
C ALA A 255 15.40 7.64 -14.61
N GLU A 256 16.63 7.12 -14.67
CA GLU A 256 17.82 7.89 -15.05
C GLU A 256 17.76 8.34 -16.53
N ARG A 257 17.27 7.49 -17.43
CA ARG A 257 17.31 7.73 -18.87
C ARG A 257 16.11 8.50 -19.43
N GLN A 258 14.93 8.26 -18.89
CA GLN A 258 13.65 8.73 -19.45
C GLN A 258 12.77 9.46 -18.42
N GLY A 259 13.27 9.63 -17.20
CA GLY A 259 12.52 10.16 -16.08
C GLY A 259 11.49 9.16 -15.53
N ILE A 260 11.08 9.40 -14.29
CA ILE A 260 9.87 8.85 -13.68
C ILE A 260 9.17 9.99 -12.93
N ARG A 261 7.87 9.84 -12.68
CA ARG A 261 7.18 10.77 -11.80
C ARG A 261 7.69 10.59 -10.38
N LYS A 262 8.33 11.62 -9.85
CA LYS A 262 8.73 11.72 -8.43
C LYS A 262 7.70 12.57 -7.69
N LEU A 263 7.40 12.18 -6.46
CA LEU A 263 6.52 12.91 -5.54
C LEU A 263 7.29 13.48 -4.36
N VAL A 264 8.44 12.90 -4.03
CA VAL A 264 9.30 13.36 -2.94
C VAL A 264 10.71 13.61 -3.43
N ASP A 265 11.37 14.57 -2.81
CA ASP A 265 12.77 14.88 -3.10
C ASP A 265 13.69 13.81 -2.50
N GLU A 266 14.84 13.58 -3.16
CA GLU A 266 15.82 12.59 -2.69
C GLU A 266 16.38 12.96 -1.31
N GLU A 267 16.51 14.25 -1.02
CA GLU A 267 16.93 14.73 0.32
C GLU A 267 15.95 14.29 1.41
N ALA A 268 14.63 14.40 1.15
CA ALA A 268 13.62 13.96 2.11
C ALA A 268 13.68 12.44 2.35
N ILE A 269 13.96 11.65 1.30
CA ILE A 269 14.17 10.20 1.41
C ILE A 269 15.40 9.89 2.27
N GLU A 270 16.53 10.59 2.06
CA GLU A 270 17.74 10.39 2.84
C GLU A 270 17.55 10.77 4.32
N GLN A 271 16.88 11.90 4.58
CA GLN A 271 16.56 12.33 5.95
C GLN A 271 15.66 11.31 6.67
N ALA A 272 14.66 10.75 5.98
CA ALA A 272 13.73 9.77 6.56
C ALA A 272 14.39 8.45 7.00
N LYS A 273 15.64 8.17 6.59
CA LYS A 273 16.39 7.00 7.06
C LYS A 273 16.80 7.10 8.53
N THR A 274 16.98 8.32 9.04
CA THR A 274 17.52 8.57 10.39
C THR A 274 16.60 9.43 11.26
N ILE A 275 15.72 10.21 10.63
CA ILE A 275 14.76 11.08 11.31
C ILE A 275 13.35 10.47 11.18
N PRO A 276 12.73 10.03 12.28
CA PRO A 276 11.36 9.51 12.23
C PRO A 276 10.34 10.62 11.93
N PRO A 277 9.09 10.29 11.56
CA PRO A 277 8.02 11.28 11.45
C PRO A 277 7.82 12.06 12.75
N GLN A 278 7.82 13.39 12.66
CA GLN A 278 7.78 14.29 13.83
C GLN A 278 6.37 14.49 14.41
N THR A 279 5.34 13.99 13.73
CA THR A 279 3.92 14.20 14.06
C THR A 279 3.26 12.99 14.72
N THR A 280 4.02 11.93 15.02
CA THR A 280 3.50 10.69 15.63
C THR A 280 4.41 10.21 16.74
N ARG A 281 3.96 9.22 17.52
CA ARG A 281 4.78 8.55 18.53
C ARG A 281 6.08 7.93 18.01
N ALA A 282 6.25 7.79 16.70
CA ALA A 282 7.53 7.37 16.11
C ALA A 282 8.66 8.34 16.48
N LYS A 283 8.36 9.63 16.65
CA LYS A 283 9.30 10.62 17.19
C LYS A 283 9.80 10.21 18.56
N VAL A 284 8.88 9.95 19.50
CA VAL A 284 9.18 9.51 20.87
C VAL A 284 10.08 8.27 20.88
N ARG A 285 9.75 7.27 20.04
CA ARG A 285 10.56 6.05 19.91
C ARG A 285 11.98 6.35 19.40
N GLY A 286 12.09 7.19 18.37
CA GLY A 286 13.40 7.59 17.81
C GLY A 286 14.25 8.36 18.81
N ASP A 287 13.64 9.29 19.55
CA ASP A 287 14.29 10.06 20.61
C ASP A 287 14.82 9.16 21.74
N PHE A 288 14.00 8.22 22.21
CA PHE A 288 14.41 7.24 23.22
C PHE A 288 15.59 6.38 22.75
N ILE A 289 15.57 5.89 21.50
CA ILE A 289 16.67 5.11 20.92
C ILE A 289 17.95 5.96 20.82
N ARG A 290 17.85 7.22 20.41
CA ARG A 290 18.98 8.17 20.37
C ARG A 290 19.59 8.35 21.75
N PHE A 291 18.77 8.60 22.77
CA PHE A 291 19.22 8.70 24.16
C PHE A 291 19.96 7.44 24.61
N ALA A 292 19.35 6.27 24.43
CA ALA A 292 19.91 5.01 24.91
C ALA A 292 21.26 4.71 24.26
N ARG A 293 21.41 4.98 22.95
CA ARG A 293 22.68 4.88 22.22
C ARG A 293 23.73 5.88 22.75
N ALA A 294 23.35 7.14 22.96
CA ALA A 294 24.27 8.17 23.46
C ALA A 294 24.80 7.90 24.87
N LYS A 295 24.04 7.17 25.70
CA LYS A 295 24.45 6.72 27.05
C LYS A 295 25.04 5.30 27.07
N ASN A 296 25.15 4.63 25.93
CA ASN A 296 25.57 3.22 25.82
C ASN A 296 24.77 2.27 26.74
N ARG A 297 23.44 2.46 26.79
CA ARG A 297 22.52 1.65 27.61
C ARG A 297 21.83 0.59 26.76
N SER A 298 21.65 -0.59 27.33
CA SER A 298 20.82 -1.64 26.72
C SER A 298 19.33 -1.29 26.86
N TYR A 299 18.54 -1.55 25.82
CA TYR A 299 17.13 -1.18 25.77
C TYR A 299 16.28 -2.21 25.01
N THR A 300 14.98 -2.19 25.27
CA THR A 300 13.95 -2.94 24.55
C THR A 300 12.87 -1.96 24.10
N VAL A 301 12.44 -2.06 22.84
CA VAL A 301 11.43 -1.17 22.25
C VAL A 301 10.43 -1.96 21.43
N ASP A 302 9.18 -1.52 21.46
CA ASP A 302 8.07 -2.03 20.66
C ASP A 302 7.25 -0.83 20.12
N TRP A 303 6.12 -1.11 19.48
CA TRP A 303 5.18 -0.10 19.00
C TRP A 303 4.58 0.72 20.14
N THR A 304 4.25 0.07 21.26
CA THR A 304 3.50 0.65 22.37
C THR A 304 4.29 0.83 23.66
N TYR A 305 5.52 0.33 23.75
CA TYR A 305 6.32 0.51 24.97
C TYR A 305 7.82 0.64 24.71
N LEU A 306 8.50 1.29 25.64
CA LEU A 306 9.95 1.53 25.66
C LEU A 306 10.49 1.18 27.04
N LYS A 307 11.65 0.52 27.11
CA LYS A 307 12.25 0.07 28.37
C LYS A 307 13.77 0.07 28.32
N LEU A 308 14.44 0.52 29.38
CA LEU A 308 15.87 0.31 29.61
C LEU A 308 16.09 -1.02 30.35
N ASN A 309 17.09 -1.78 29.92
CA ASN A 309 17.37 -3.11 30.48
C ASN A 309 18.29 -3.02 31.71
N GLY A 310 18.06 -3.83 32.75
CA GLY A 310 19.00 -4.04 33.86
C GLY A 310 18.73 -3.28 35.16
N TYR A 311 17.69 -2.43 35.22
CA TYR A 311 17.20 -1.82 36.46
C TYR A 311 15.76 -2.27 36.73
N TRP A 312 15.27 -2.04 37.96
CA TRP A 312 13.86 -2.14 38.37
C TRP A 312 12.97 -1.08 37.66
N GLU A 313 13.27 -0.78 36.40
CA GLU A 313 12.84 0.43 35.71
C GLU A 313 11.54 0.28 34.92
N GLU A 314 10.79 1.36 35.07
CA GLU A 314 9.47 1.69 34.59
C GLU A 314 9.34 1.50 33.08
N THR A 315 8.27 0.84 32.65
CA THR A 315 7.93 0.68 31.24
C THR A 315 7.24 1.95 30.77
N ILE A 316 7.82 2.66 29.80
CA ILE A 316 7.22 3.86 29.22
C ILE A 316 6.21 3.44 28.16
N LEU A 317 4.93 3.69 28.39
CA LEU A 317 3.87 3.37 27.45
C LEU A 317 3.66 4.49 26.42
N CYS A 318 3.42 4.11 25.18
CA CYS A 318 3.19 4.95 24.00
C CYS A 318 1.90 4.51 23.29
N MET A 319 0.77 4.52 24.02
CA MET A 319 -0.51 3.97 23.54
C MET A 319 -1.25 4.87 22.55
N ASP A 320 -1.05 6.19 22.63
CA ASP A 320 -1.58 7.14 21.66
C ASP A 320 -0.65 7.20 20.42
N PRO A 321 -1.09 6.75 19.24
CA PRO A 321 -0.28 6.80 18.02
C PRO A 321 -0.01 8.23 17.53
N PHE A 322 -0.88 9.19 17.88
CA PHE A 322 -0.80 10.57 17.43
C PHE A 322 0.13 11.43 18.27
N CYS A 323 0.37 11.06 19.54
CA CYS A 323 1.16 11.87 20.45
C CYS A 323 2.68 11.79 20.12
N PRO A 324 3.32 12.88 19.67
CA PRO A 324 4.75 12.88 19.32
C PRO A 324 5.66 13.22 20.50
N PHE A 325 5.11 13.26 21.72
CA PHE A 325 5.79 13.70 22.94
C PHE A 325 5.53 12.73 24.08
N ASN A 326 6.52 12.54 24.95
CA ASN A 326 6.35 11.79 26.18
C ASN A 326 7.23 12.42 27.28
N PRO A 327 6.65 12.91 28.40
CA PRO A 327 7.40 13.62 29.43
C PRO A 327 8.62 12.86 29.96
N ARG A 328 8.52 11.54 30.09
CA ARG A 328 9.61 10.71 30.61
C ARG A 328 10.75 10.59 29.60
N VAL A 329 10.44 10.49 28.31
CA VAL A 329 11.46 10.46 27.26
C VAL A 329 12.17 11.81 27.18
N ASP A 330 11.44 12.91 27.29
CA ASP A 330 12.01 14.26 27.29
C ASP A 330 12.92 14.50 28.52
N GLU A 331 12.53 14.00 29.69
CA GLU A 331 13.39 14.01 30.88
C GLU A 331 14.69 13.23 30.64
N LEU A 332 14.63 12.04 30.03
CA LEU A 332 15.81 11.26 29.68
C LEU A 332 16.72 12.04 28.71
N LEU A 333 16.15 12.63 27.65
CA LEU A 333 16.90 13.43 26.68
C LEU A 333 17.64 14.59 27.34
N SER A 334 17.03 15.26 28.32
CA SER A 334 17.65 16.39 29.05
C SER A 334 18.96 16.03 29.76
N GLN A 335 19.21 14.74 30.01
CA GLN A 335 20.42 14.24 30.67
C GLN A 335 21.61 14.05 29.71
N VAL A 336 21.43 14.31 28.41
CA VAL A 336 22.47 14.18 27.37
C VAL A 336 22.67 15.53 26.67
N PRO A 337 23.91 16.03 26.57
CA PRO A 337 24.21 17.21 25.75
C PRO A 337 23.80 17.02 24.29
N HIS A 338 23.25 18.06 23.66
CA HIS A 338 22.68 18.00 22.31
C HIS A 338 23.63 17.41 21.25
N ASN A 339 24.92 17.74 21.34
CA ASN A 339 26.00 17.27 20.48
C ASN A 339 26.30 15.76 20.60
N ARG A 340 25.78 15.06 21.61
CA ARG A 340 25.82 13.58 21.69
C ARG A 340 24.55 12.90 21.18
N LEU A 341 23.44 13.63 21.05
CA LEU A 341 22.17 13.11 20.54
C LEU A 341 22.08 13.19 19.01
N TYR A 342 22.72 14.21 18.44
CA TYR A 342 22.75 14.50 17.01
C TYR A 342 24.22 14.69 16.56
N PRO A 343 24.99 13.59 16.43
CA PRO A 343 26.38 13.64 16.00
C PRO A 343 26.53 13.94 14.50
#